data_AF-A0A1X6ZXW2-F1
#
_entry.id   AF-A0A1X6ZXW2-F1
#
_cell.length_a   1.000
_cell.length_b   1.000
_cell.length_c   1.000
_cell.angle_alpha   90.00
_cell.angle_beta   90.00
_cell.angle_gamma   90.00
#
_symmetry.space_group_name_H-M   'P 1'
#
loop_
_entity.id
_entity.type
_entity.pdbx_description
1 polymer ?
#
loop_
_entity_poly.entity_id
_entity_poly.type
_entity_poly.pdbx_seq_one_letter_code
_entity_poly.pdbx_strand_id
1 'polypeptide(L)'
;MAVMDLRYPINFVGYDEWVASGYTHELAGGDVISRDGEFLGKWRVVDYDLEEDNPGGRYEFILDGQSDVKFAEEIGVLDSGLRRGLALSEITRKVREWHEAPQT
;
A
#
# COMPACT_ATOMS: atom_id res chain seq x y z
N MET A 1 18.97 6.05 16.84
CA MET A 1 17.95 5.26 16.13
C MET A 1 16.70 6.12 16.09
N ALA A 2 16.29 6.60 14.92
CA ALA A 2 15.02 7.33 14.82
C ALA A 2 13.89 6.36 15.17
N VAL A 3 13.02 6.74 16.10
CA VAL A 3 11.80 5.99 16.39
C VAL A 3 10.85 6.29 15.23
N MET A 4 10.57 5.31 14.37
CA MET A 4 9.51 5.43 13.38
C MET A 4 8.17 5.61 14.11
N ASP A 5 7.44 6.70 13.84
CA ASP A 5 6.09 6.93 14.36
C ASP A 5 5.08 6.01 13.63
N LEU A 6 5.01 4.74 14.03
CA LEU A 6 4.12 3.73 13.47
C LEU A 6 2.69 3.94 14.00
N ARG A 7 2.02 4.95 13.45
CA ARG A 7 0.71 5.42 13.91
C ARG A 7 -0.41 4.39 13.75
N TYR A 8 -0.35 3.55 12.72
CA TYR A 8 -1.45 2.67 12.33
C TYR A 8 -1.17 1.21 12.68
N PRO A 9 -2.21 0.34 12.77
CA PRO A 9 -2.02 -1.11 12.90
C PRO A 9 -1.15 -1.71 11.81
N ILE A 10 -1.31 -1.21 10.57
CA ILE A 10 -0.50 -1.54 9.40
C ILE A 10 -0.04 -0.21 8.78
N ASN A 11 1.26 -0.07 8.54
CA ASN A 11 1.88 1.16 8.07
C ASN A 11 2.54 0.90 6.72
N PHE A 12 2.17 1.69 5.71
CA PHE A 12 2.76 1.66 4.36
C PHE A 12 3.88 2.71 4.32
N VAL A 13 5.11 2.28 4.61
CA VAL A 13 6.28 3.17 4.68
C VAL A 13 6.57 3.74 3.30
N GLY A 14 6.77 5.06 3.23
CA GLY A 14 6.99 5.79 1.96
C GLY A 14 5.70 6.22 1.24
N TYR A 15 4.52 5.81 1.72
CA TYR A 15 3.25 6.16 1.07
C TYR A 15 3.01 7.68 1.05
N ASP A 16 3.21 8.36 2.19
CA ASP A 16 3.04 9.81 2.28
C ASP A 16 4.03 10.57 1.38
N GLU A 17 5.25 10.04 1.24
CA GLU A 17 6.27 10.59 0.34
C GLU A 17 5.88 10.42 -1.13
N TRP A 18 5.37 9.24 -1.51
CA TRP A 18 4.83 8.99 -2.84
C TRP A 18 3.67 9.94 -3.17
N VAL A 19 2.72 10.12 -2.26
CA VAL A 19 1.60 11.07 -2.43
C VAL A 19 2.13 12.51 -2.54
N ALA A 20 3.06 12.91 -1.68
CA ALA A 20 3.65 14.26 -1.69
C ALA A 20 4.45 14.55 -2.97
N SER A 21 5.00 13.52 -3.60
CA SER A 21 5.73 13.63 -4.87
C SER A 21 4.84 13.83 -6.10
N GLY A 22 3.51 13.81 -5.93
CA GLY A 22 2.57 13.76 -7.06
C GLY A 22 2.53 12.38 -7.73
N TYR A 23 2.72 11.31 -6.95
CA TYR A 23 2.66 9.92 -7.39
C TYR A 23 3.79 9.50 -8.36
N THR A 24 5.00 10.04 -8.19
CA THR A 24 6.18 9.67 -9.00
C THR A 24 6.43 8.15 -8.97
N HIS A 25 6.64 7.53 -10.14
CA HIS A 25 6.81 6.07 -10.27
C HIS A 25 7.96 5.49 -9.45
N GLU A 26 9.06 6.23 -9.27
CA GLU A 26 10.22 5.80 -8.47
C GLU A 26 9.89 5.60 -6.98
N LEU A 27 8.83 6.26 -6.49
CA LEU A 27 8.39 6.21 -5.10
C LEU A 27 7.14 5.33 -4.92
N ALA A 28 6.67 4.65 -5.97
CA ALA A 28 5.43 3.87 -5.97
C ALA A 28 5.55 2.51 -5.27
N GLY A 29 6.17 2.49 -4.09
CA GLY A 29 6.29 1.31 -3.26
C GLY A 29 7.18 1.51 -2.04
N GLY A 30 7.14 0.53 -1.15
CA GLY A 30 7.89 0.56 0.10
C GLY A 30 7.57 -0.63 1.00
N ASP A 31 7.94 -0.52 2.27
CA ASP A 31 7.75 -1.57 3.25
C ASP A 31 6.38 -1.47 3.93
N VAL A 32 5.81 -2.62 4.29
CA VAL A 32 4.60 -2.72 5.10
C VAL A 32 4.99 -3.23 6.47
N ILE A 33 4.73 -2.44 7.50
CA ILE A 33 5.16 -2.70 8.87
C ILE A 33 3.97 -2.67 9.83
N SER A 34 3.87 -3.65 10.73
CA SER A 34 2.88 -3.65 11.80
C SER A 34 3.13 -2.51 12.79
N ARG A 35 2.15 -2.20 13.65
CA ARG A 35 2.34 -1.23 14.74
C ARG A 35 3.51 -1.58 15.67
N ASP A 36 3.81 -2.86 15.84
CA ASP A 36 4.86 -3.34 16.73
C ASP A 36 6.26 -3.33 16.08
N GLY A 37 6.36 -2.83 14.84
CA GLY A 37 7.62 -2.78 14.10
C GLY A 37 7.96 -4.07 13.35
N GLU A 38 7.02 -5.02 13.26
CA GLU A 38 7.20 -6.24 12.48
C GLU A 38 7.15 -5.93 10.98
N PHE A 39 8.16 -6.36 10.23
CA PHE A 39 8.14 -6.29 8.78
C PHE A 39 7.24 -7.38 8.20
N LEU A 40 6.21 -6.99 7.45
CA LEU A 40 5.20 -7.90 6.89
C LEU A 40 5.43 -8.18 5.41
N GLY A 41 6.11 -7.29 4.69
CA GLY A 41 6.31 -7.40 3.25
C GLY A 41 6.41 -6.04 2.58
N LYS A 42 6.10 -5.99 1.28
CA LYS A 42 6.23 -4.79 0.46
C LYS A 42 4.90 -4.39 -0.17
N TRP A 43 4.69 -3.09 -0.30
CA TRP A 43 3.60 -2.53 -1.09
C TRP A 43 4.17 -1.90 -2.36
N ARG A 44 3.35 -1.84 -3.41
CA ARG A 44 3.62 -1.03 -4.61
C ARG A 44 2.32 -0.59 -5.28
N VAL A 45 2.42 0.40 -6.17
CA VAL A 45 1.34 0.76 -7.09
C VAL A 45 1.81 0.54 -8.51
N VAL A 46 1.01 -0.18 -9.29
CA VAL A 46 1.28 -0.50 -10.70
C VAL A 46 0.14 -0.02 -11.58
N ASP A 47 0.31 -0.14 -12.89
CA ASP A 47 -0.74 0.06 -13.90
C ASP A 47 -1.41 1.45 -13.86
N TYR A 48 -0.68 2.49 -13.44
CA TYR A 48 -1.17 3.88 -13.43
C TYR A 48 -0.35 4.79 -14.35
N ASP A 49 -1.05 5.65 -15.09
CA ASP A 49 -0.48 6.63 -16.02
C ASP A 49 -0.74 8.05 -15.53
N LEU A 50 0.34 8.77 -15.22
CA LEU A 50 0.29 10.14 -14.70
C LEU A 50 -0.15 11.17 -15.76
N GLU A 51 -0.10 10.82 -17.05
CA GLU A 51 -0.52 11.69 -18.15
C GLU A 51 -2.04 11.64 -18.37
N GLU A 52 -2.73 10.63 -17.82
CA GLU A 52 -4.18 10.54 -17.87
C GLU A 52 -4.83 11.44 -16.81
N ASP A 53 -5.95 12.08 -17.16
CA ASP A 53 -6.77 12.88 -16.23
C ASP A 53 -7.23 12.08 -15.00
N ASN A 54 -7.22 10.75 -15.11
CA ASN A 54 -7.60 9.83 -14.07
C ASN A 54 -6.68 8.59 -14.08
N PRO A 55 -5.47 8.71 -13.53
CA PRO A 55 -4.55 7.58 -13.42
C PRO A 55 -5.24 6.55 -12.55
N GLY A 56 -5.70 5.42 -13.09
CA GLY A 56 -6.21 4.33 -12.27
C GLY A 56 -5.08 3.73 -11.43
N GLY A 57 -4.82 2.46 -11.67
CA GLY A 57 -3.74 1.72 -11.05
C GLY A 57 -4.20 0.63 -10.12
N ARG A 58 -3.25 -0.12 -9.59
CA ARG A 58 -3.51 -1.22 -8.65
C ARG A 58 -2.53 -1.17 -7.51
N TYR A 59 -3.05 -1.10 -6.28
CA TYR A 59 -2.25 -1.38 -5.09
C TYR A 59 -1.95 -2.87 -5.05
N GLU A 60 -0.72 -3.23 -4.74
CA GLU A 60 -0.30 -4.61 -4.56
C GLU A 60 0.46 -4.76 -3.25
N PHE A 61 0.17 -5.85 -2.54
CA PHE A 61 0.92 -6.30 -1.37
C PHE A 61 1.59 -7.63 -1.67
N ILE A 62 2.90 -7.67 -1.43
CA ILE A 62 3.75 -8.85 -1.60
C ILE A 62 4.27 -9.22 -0.21
N LEU A 63 3.95 -10.44 0.23
CA LEU A 63 4.34 -10.95 1.54
C LEU A 63 5.86 -11.13 1.61
N ASP A 64 6.45 -10.91 2.80
CA ASP A 64 7.87 -11.22 3.01
C ASP A 64 8.21 -12.67 2.63
N GLY A 65 9.34 -12.85 1.95
CA GLY A 65 9.77 -14.14 1.40
C GLY A 65 8.94 -14.67 0.22
N GLN A 66 7.94 -13.94 -0.27
CA GLN A 66 7.16 -14.30 -1.47
C GLN A 66 7.51 -13.41 -2.66
N SER A 67 7.41 -13.96 -3.87
CA SER A 67 7.54 -13.21 -5.13
C SER A 67 6.19 -12.80 -5.72
N ASP A 68 5.12 -13.50 -5.34
CA ASP A 68 3.78 -13.32 -5.89
C ASP A 68 2.97 -12.30 -5.08
N VAL A 69 2.05 -11.63 -5.78
CA VAL A 69 1.11 -10.69 -5.16
C VAL A 69 0.13 -11.47 -4.29
N LYS A 70 0.09 -11.14 -3.00
CA LYS A 70 -0.83 -11.75 -2.03
C LYS A 70 -2.19 -11.06 -2.02
N PHE A 71 -2.20 -9.74 -2.02
CA PHE A 71 -3.42 -8.94 -2.12
C PHE A 71 -3.25 -7.83 -3.15
N ALA A 72 -4.33 -7.52 -3.85
CA ALA A 72 -4.36 -6.40 -4.78
C ALA A 72 -5.71 -5.69 -4.74
N GLU A 73 -5.69 -4.37 -4.93
CA GLU A 73 -6.88 -3.52 -5.01
C GLU A 73 -6.77 -2.52 -6.16
N GLU A 74 -7.78 -2.52 -7.02
CA GLU A 74 -7.86 -1.62 -8.17
C GLU A 74 -8.27 -0.21 -7.75
N ILE A 75 -7.55 0.79 -8.26
CA ILE A 75 -7.86 2.21 -8.17
C ILE A 75 -8.73 2.54 -9.38
N GLY A 76 -10.04 2.66 -9.15
CA GLY A 76 -10.96 3.09 -10.20
C GLY A 76 -10.57 4.42 -10.82
N VAL A 77 -10.76 4.54 -12.14
CA VAL A 77 -10.42 5.72 -12.96
C VAL A 77 -11.20 6.96 -12.51
N LEU A 78 -12.53 6.90 -12.39
CA LEU A 78 -13.35 8.07 -12.01
C LEU A 78 -13.23 8.43 -10.52
N ASP A 79 -13.11 9.73 -10.20
CA ASP A 79 -12.91 10.26 -8.84
C ASP A 79 -11.68 9.65 -8.16
N SER A 80 -10.56 9.64 -8.88
CA SER A 80 -9.35 8.90 -8.53
C SER A 80 -8.86 9.14 -7.09
N GLY A 81 -9.01 10.34 -6.52
CA GLY A 81 -8.69 10.59 -5.11
C GLY A 81 -9.53 9.77 -4.12
N LEU A 82 -10.86 9.73 -4.29
CA LEU A 82 -11.76 8.94 -3.45
C LEU A 82 -11.52 7.43 -3.67
N ARG A 83 -11.31 7.02 -4.92
CA ARG A 83 -11.04 5.63 -5.27
C ARG A 83 -9.71 5.14 -4.73
N ARG A 84 -8.66 5.96 -4.78
CA ARG A 84 -7.36 5.67 -4.14
C ARG A 84 -7.53 5.46 -2.64
N GLY A 85 -8.26 6.34 -1.96
CA GLY A 85 -8.52 6.20 -0.52
C GLY A 85 -9.28 4.92 -0.18
N LEU A 86 -10.30 4.58 -0.97
CA LEU A 86 -11.06 3.34 -0.78
C LEU A 86 -10.19 2.10 -1.01
N ALA A 87 -9.46 2.04 -2.13
CA ALA A 87 -8.60 0.92 -2.45
C ALA A 87 -7.48 0.73 -1.42
N LEU A 88 -6.89 1.83 -0.92
CA LEU A 88 -5.91 1.79 0.17
C LEU A 88 -6.54 1.24 1.46
N SER A 89 -7.77 1.64 1.77
CA SER A 89 -8.48 1.18 2.97
C SER A 89 -8.78 -0.32 2.89
N GLU A 90 -9.19 -0.82 1.73
CA GLU A 90 -9.47 -2.24 1.50
C GLU A 90 -8.20 -3.10 1.56
N ILE A 91 -7.10 -2.67 0.92
CA ILE A 91 -5.85 -3.45 0.98
C ILE A 91 -5.27 -3.45 2.39
N THR A 92 -5.35 -2.31 3.10
CA THR A 92 -4.93 -2.22 4.51
C THR A 92 -5.75 -3.16 5.39
N ARG A 93 -7.07 -3.21 5.19
CA ARG A 93 -7.97 -4.13 5.89
C ARG A 93 -7.59 -5.59 5.63
N LYS A 94 -7.38 -5.98 4.36
CA LYS A 94 -6.98 -7.35 3.99
C LYS A 94 -5.65 -7.77 4.62
N VAL A 95 -4.64 -6.89 4.59
CA VAL A 95 -3.33 -7.14 5.22
C VAL A 95 -3.51 -7.32 6.73
N ARG A 96 -4.26 -6.43 7.38
CA ARG A 96 -4.52 -6.50 8.82
C ARG A 96 -5.26 -7.78 9.22
N GLU A 97 -6.35 -8.11 8.53
CA GLU A 97 -7.13 -9.32 8.81
C GLU A 97 -6.28 -10.58 8.65
N TRP A 98 -5.41 -10.63 7.64
CA TRP A 98 -4.48 -11.74 7.47
C TRP A 98 -3.42 -11.81 8.58
N HIS A 99 -2.87 -10.66 9.00
CA HIS A 99 -1.86 -10.60 10.06
C HIS A 99 -2.43 -10.98 11.43
N GLU A 100 -3.65 -10.56 11.73
CA GLU A 100 -4.34 -10.84 12.99
C GLU A 100 -5.03 -12.22 13.02
N ALA A 101 -5.10 -12.92 11.88
CA ALA A 101 -5.73 -14.24 11.80
C ALA A 101 -4.92 -15.29 12.60
N PRO A 102 -5.58 -16.19 13.35
CA PRO A 102 -4.91 -17.30 14.02
C PRO A 102 -4.21 -18.19 12.98
N GLN A 103 -2.89 -18.23 13.02
CA GLN A 103 -2.09 -19.18 12.24
C GLN A 103 -2.32 -20.57 12.86
N THR A 104 -3.08 -21.42 12.17
CA THR A 104 -3.40 -22.79 12.65
C THR A 104 -2.34 -23.76 12.21
#